data_AF-A0A519MDX3-F1
#
_entry.id   AF-A0A519MDX3-F1
#
_cell.length_a   1.000
_cell.length_b   1.000
_cell.length_c   1.000
_cell.angle_alpha   90.00
_cell.angle_beta   90.00
_cell.angle_gamma   90.00
#
_symmetry.space_group_name_H-M   'P 1'
#
loop_
_entity.id
_entity.type
_entity.pdbx_description
1 polymer ?
#
loop_
_entity_poly.entity_id
_entity_poly.type
_entity_poly.pdbx_seq_one_letter_code
_entity_poly.pdbx_strand_id
1 'polypeptide(L)'
;MLNEQTAPVAWALLLYELDDARDGIKSLLRDMTEDKEFDEIDFRIHMAHIYGHLNRAWNGRNATDQQHEADALPEEWNAFPIDLNSPSPF
;
A
#
# COMPACT_ATOMS: atom_id res chain seq x y z
N MET A 1 -12.80 -10.44 -5.04
CA MET A 1 -11.43 -9.92 -5.17
C MET A 1 -10.97 -10.22 -6.58
N LEU A 2 -10.31 -9.24 -7.18
CA LEU A 2 -9.65 -9.40 -8.48
C LEU A 2 -8.60 -10.53 -8.43
N ASN A 3 -8.32 -11.15 -9.57
CA ASN A 3 -7.32 -12.19 -9.73
C ASN A 3 -6.73 -12.15 -11.15
N GLU A 4 -5.66 -12.91 -11.35
CA GLU A 4 -4.93 -12.99 -12.62
C GLU A 4 -5.82 -13.36 -13.82
N GLN A 5 -6.88 -14.15 -13.62
CA GLN A 5 -7.75 -14.60 -14.73
C GLN A 5 -8.82 -13.56 -15.09
N THR A 6 -9.34 -12.82 -14.11
CA THR A 6 -10.49 -11.91 -14.31
C THR A 6 -10.09 -10.45 -14.52
N ALA A 7 -8.90 -10.05 -14.04
CA ALA A 7 -8.37 -8.70 -14.15
C ALA A 7 -6.82 -8.74 -14.04
N PRO A 8 -6.12 -9.27 -15.06
CA PRO A 8 -4.67 -9.50 -15.02
C PRO A 8 -3.85 -8.22 -14.79
N VAL A 9 -4.25 -7.08 -15.37
CA VAL A 9 -3.55 -5.80 -15.20
C VAL A 9 -3.74 -5.32 -13.77
N ALA A 10 -4.98 -5.35 -13.27
CA ALA A 10 -5.27 -4.98 -11.89
C ALA A 10 -4.58 -5.89 -10.87
N TRP A 11 -4.46 -7.18 -11.19
CA TRP A 11 -3.75 -8.13 -10.36
C TRP A 11 -2.26 -7.86 -10.29
N ALA A 12 -1.61 -7.59 -11.42
CA ALA A 12 -0.20 -7.24 -11.45
C ALA A 12 0.10 -5.96 -10.65
N LEU A 13 -0.76 -4.95 -10.74
CA LEU A 13 -0.60 -3.71 -9.99
C LEU A 13 -0.88 -3.89 -8.49
N LEU A 14 -1.83 -4.72 -8.10
CA LEU A 14 -2.00 -5.08 -6.69
C LEU A 14 -0.74 -5.75 -6.12
N LEU A 15 -0.14 -6.68 -6.87
CA LEU A 15 1.13 -7.30 -6.47
C LEU A 15 2.26 -6.27 -6.39
N TYR A 16 2.32 -5.33 -7.33
CA TYR A 16 3.28 -4.24 -7.34
C TYR A 16 3.18 -3.38 -6.08
N GLU A 17 1.98 -2.97 -5.66
CA GLU A 17 1.77 -2.21 -4.43
C GLU A 17 2.27 -2.97 -3.19
N LEU A 18 2.05 -4.29 -3.12
CA LEU A 18 2.55 -5.10 -2.01
C LEU A 18 4.08 -5.28 -2.05
N ASP A 19 4.67 -5.34 -3.24
CA ASP A 19 6.12 -5.44 -3.42
C ASP A 19 6.83 -4.16 -2.97
N ASP A 20 6.31 -2.99 -3.38
CA ASP A 20 6.80 -1.68 -2.96
C ASP A 20 6.62 -1.47 -1.44
N ALA A 21 5.48 -1.89 -0.86
CA ALA A 21 5.29 -1.85 0.60
C ALA A 21 6.35 -2.69 1.33
N ARG A 22 6.68 -3.88 0.81
CA ARG A 22 7.74 -4.74 1.37
C ARG A 22 9.10 -4.05 1.28
N ASP A 23 9.42 -3.43 0.16
CA ASP A 23 10.70 -2.76 -0.03
C ASP A 23 10.82 -1.46 0.79
N GLY A 24 9.71 -0.77 1.03
CA GLY A 24 9.58 0.30 2.02
C GLY A 24 9.89 -0.18 3.43
N ILE A 25 9.34 -1.33 3.86
CA ILE A 25 9.65 -1.93 5.17
C ILE A 25 11.13 -2.29 5.28
N LYS A 26 11.73 -2.88 4.24
CA LYS A 26 13.17 -3.21 4.24
C LYS A 26 14.03 -1.95 4.39
N SER A 27 13.66 -0.87 3.68
CA SER A 27 14.38 0.41 3.74
C SER A 27 14.26 1.04 5.12
N LEU A 28 13.05 1.09 5.68
CA LEU A 28 12.82 1.54 7.04
C LEU A 28 13.68 0.77 8.06
N LEU A 29 13.68 -0.56 8.00
CA LEU A 29 14.48 -1.38 8.89
C LEU A 29 15.98 -1.09 8.76
N ARG A 30 16.49 -1.01 7.53
CA ARG A 30 17.88 -0.66 7.27
C ARG A 30 18.21 0.69 7.89
N ASP A 31 17.45 1.72 7.56
CA ASP A 31 17.73 3.10 7.98
C ASP A 31 17.65 3.22 9.52
N MET A 32 16.68 2.59 10.18
CA MET A 32 16.61 2.53 11.65
C MET A 32 17.80 1.85 12.32
N THR A 33 18.49 0.95 11.61
CA THR A 33 19.64 0.19 12.17
C THR A 33 21.00 0.76 11.81
N GLU A 34 21.10 1.44 10.67
CA GLU A 34 22.36 1.89 10.09
C GLU A 34 22.55 3.42 10.20
N ASP A 35 21.46 4.19 10.15
CA ASP A 35 21.51 5.64 10.24
C ASP A 35 21.41 6.12 11.70
N LYS A 36 22.45 6.84 12.13
CA LYS A 36 22.54 7.37 13.50
C LYS A 36 21.75 8.66 13.70
N GLU A 37 21.39 9.32 12.61
CA GLU A 37 20.59 10.54 12.61
C GLU A 37 19.10 10.26 12.38
N PHE A 38 18.72 9.00 12.13
CA PHE A 38 17.34 8.58 11.94
C PHE A 38 16.44 9.08 13.08
N ASP A 39 15.38 9.80 12.71
CA ASP A 39 14.47 10.41 13.67
C ASP A 39 12.98 10.09 13.43
N GLU A 40 12.10 10.76 14.18
CA GLU A 40 10.66 10.56 14.05
C GLU A 40 10.11 11.07 12.71
N ILE A 41 10.73 12.09 12.10
CA ILE A 41 10.32 12.60 10.79
C ILE A 41 10.61 11.54 9.74
N ASP A 42 11.81 10.94 9.76
CA ASP A 42 12.16 9.83 8.86
C ASP A 42 11.21 8.65 9.02
N PHE A 43 10.94 8.26 10.28
CA PHE A 43 9.97 7.22 10.60
C PHE A 43 8.59 7.52 10.02
N ARG A 44 8.08 8.74 10.22
CA ARG A 44 6.77 9.15 9.69
C ARG A 44 6.72 9.12 8.17
N ILE A 45 7.78 9.53 7.49
CA ILE A 45 7.87 9.49 6.01
C ILE A 45 7.80 8.05 5.52
N HIS A 46 8.63 7.16 6.08
CA HIS A 46 8.62 5.73 5.75
C HIS A 46 7.24 5.10 5.99
N MET A 47 6.65 5.35 7.17
CA MET A 47 5.33 4.83 7.51
C MET A 47 4.25 5.35 6.57
N ALA A 48 4.25 6.65 6.24
CA ALA A 48 3.29 7.23 5.30
C ALA A 48 3.40 6.60 3.91
N HIS A 49 4.62 6.36 3.43
CA HIS A 49 4.88 5.67 2.17
C HIS A 49 4.32 4.24 2.19
N ILE A 50 4.69 3.44 3.20
CA ILE A 50 4.23 2.05 3.38
C ILE A 50 2.70 2.00 3.44
N TYR A 51 2.06 2.86 4.24
CA TYR A 51 0.61 2.91 4.33
C TYR A 51 -0.04 3.27 3.00
N GLY A 52 0.53 4.20 2.21
CA GLY A 52 0.01 4.53 0.89
C GLY A 52 -0.13 3.29 -0.01
N HIS A 53 0.92 2.47 -0.06
CA HIS A 53 0.92 1.21 -0.83
C HIS A 53 -0.09 0.18 -0.27
N LEU A 54 -0.09 -0.04 1.04
CA LEU A 54 -1.02 -0.99 1.67
C LEU A 54 -2.48 -0.57 1.50
N ASN A 55 -2.77 0.73 1.61
CA ASN A 55 -4.10 1.28 1.41
C ASN A 55 -4.54 1.08 -0.03
N ARG A 56 -3.69 1.37 -1.02
CA ARG A 56 -4.03 1.16 -2.44
C ARG A 56 -4.26 -0.31 -2.76
N ALA A 57 -3.41 -1.20 -2.24
CA ALA A 57 -3.60 -2.65 -2.40
C ALA A 57 -4.95 -3.12 -1.82
N TRP A 58 -5.31 -2.65 -0.62
CA TRP A 58 -6.57 -3.04 0.01
C TRP A 58 -7.78 -2.43 -0.68
N ASN A 59 -7.81 -1.11 -0.85
CA ASN A 59 -8.96 -0.39 -1.40
C ASN A 59 -9.18 -0.74 -2.89
N GLY A 60 -8.11 -1.04 -3.62
CA GLY A 60 -8.14 -1.45 -5.02
C GLY A 60 -8.48 -2.93 -5.26
N ARG A 61 -8.61 -3.78 -4.22
CA ARG A 61 -8.72 -5.25 -4.35
C ARG A 61 -9.91 -5.80 -5.15
N ASN A 62 -10.88 -4.96 -5.50
CA ASN A 62 -12.02 -5.32 -6.33
C ASN A 62 -12.11 -4.49 -7.62
N ALA A 63 -11.04 -3.79 -7.98
CA ALA A 63 -10.95 -3.01 -9.20
C ALA A 63 -10.93 -3.91 -10.45
N THR A 64 -11.31 -3.30 -11.56
CA THR A 64 -11.19 -3.83 -12.93
C THR A 64 -9.95 -3.26 -13.60
N ASP A 65 -9.47 -3.90 -14.66
CA ASP A 65 -8.33 -3.40 -15.46
C ASP A 65 -8.60 -1.96 -15.95
N GLN A 66 -9.82 -1.68 -16.43
CA GLN A 66 -10.21 -0.34 -16.89
C GLN A 66 -10.04 0.75 -15.81
N GLN A 67 -10.26 0.42 -14.53
CA GLN A 67 -10.10 1.38 -13.44
C GLN A 67 -8.62 1.67 -13.13
N HIS A 68 -7.72 0.74 -13.43
CA HIS A 68 -6.28 0.95 -13.28
C HIS A 68 -5.63 1.60 -14.51
N GLU A 69 -6.28 1.50 -15.67
CA GLU A 69 -5.85 2.20 -16.90
C GLU A 69 -6.27 3.68 -16.93
N ALA A 70 -7.06 4.14 -15.95
CA ALA A 70 -7.43 5.54 -15.84
C ALA A 70 -6.21 6.42 -15.51
N ASP A 71 -6.21 7.66 -16.03
CA ASP A 71 -5.12 8.63 -15.84
C ASP A 71 -4.78 8.91 -14.36
N ALA A 72 -5.74 8.70 -13.47
CA ALA A 72 -5.57 8.80 -12.03
C ALA A 72 -6.35 7.69 -11.32
N LEU A 73 -5.70 7.09 -10.32
CA LEU A 73 -6.39 6.20 -9.37
C LEU A 73 -7.32 7.03 -8.47
N PRO A 74 -8.41 6.43 -7.96
CA PRO A 74 -9.30 7.10 -7.03
C PRO A 74 -8.55 7.56 -5.77
N GLU A 75 -8.74 8.81 -5.36
CA GLU A 75 -8.02 9.41 -4.21
C GLU A 75 -8.27 8.61 -2.92
N GLU A 76 -9.47 8.06 -2.76
CA GLU A 76 -9.87 7.25 -1.62
C GLU A 76 -9.02 6.00 -1.43
N TRP A 77 -8.31 5.54 -2.46
CA TRP A 77 -7.44 4.38 -2.32
C TRP A 77 -6.21 4.66 -1.48
N ASN A 78 -5.80 5.92 -1.32
CA ASN A 78 -4.72 6.29 -0.40
C ASN A 78 -5.20 6.41 1.05
N ALA A 79 -6.50 6.44 1.30
CA ALA A 79 -7.05 6.55 2.65
C ALA A 79 -6.97 5.23 3.42
N PHE A 80 -6.85 5.33 4.75
CA PHE A 80 -6.89 4.15 5.60
C PHE A 80 -8.23 3.41 5.40
N PRO A 81 -8.23 2.08 5.23
CA PRO A 81 -9.45 1.35 4.94
C PRO A 81 -10.49 1.45 6.06
N ILE A 82 -11.71 1.83 5.69
CA ILE A 82 -12.83 2.00 6.64
C ILE A 82 -13.50 0.68 7.01
N ASP A 83 -13.28 -0.35 6.19
CA ASP A 83 -13.89 -1.68 6.27
C ASP A 83 -12.93 -2.75 6.85
N LEU A 84 -11.70 -2.37 7.21
CA LEU A 84 -10.77 -3.22 7.97
C LEU A 84 -11.06 -3.26 9.47
N ASN A 85 -12.06 -2.51 9.93
CA ASN A 85 -12.47 -2.51 11.33
C ASN A 85 -13.06 -3.88 11.72
N SER A 86 -12.21 -4.77 12.22
CA SER A 86 -12.63 -5.68 13.29
C SER A 86 -12.89 -4.84 14.53
N PRO A 87 -14.02 -5.01 15.25
CA PRO A 87 -14.12 -4.45 16.59
C PRO A 87 -12.92 -4.99 17.39
N SER A 88 -12.02 -4.12 17.83
CA SER A 88 -10.97 -4.52 18.78
C SER A 88 -11.66 -5.11 20.01
N PRO A 89 -11.34 -6.35 20.43
CA PRO A 89 -11.76 -6.86 21.73
C PRO A 89 -10.83 -6.40 22.86
N PHE A 90 -9.90 -5.48 22.60
CA PHE A 90 -9.03 -4.87 23.59
C PHE A 90 -9.31 -3.38 23.70
#